data_AF-F0T1C2-F1
#
_entry.id   AF-F0T1C2-F1
#
_cell.length_a   1.000
_cell.length_b   1.000
_cell.length_c   1.000
_cell.angle_alpha   90.00
_cell.angle_beta   90.00
_cell.angle_gamma   90.00
#
_symmetry.space_group_name_H-M   'P 1'
#
loop_
_entity.id
_entity.type
_entity.pdbx_description
1 polymer ?
#
loop_
_entity_poly.entity_id
_entity_poly.type
_entity_poly.pdbx_seq_one_letter_code
_entity_poly.pdbx_strand_id
1 'polypeptide(L)'
;MNKMKKIGLTVFAALAISLMGQVAFAGTLAQEAIKYNFKLPATGSLNTGVVVKTNTDSYAENYVSYLGWAGSGIDFWMTHNGSRVSEIANFAGTGNTRADYIVSETTLKNQSIGATMKTDSSTWHACNVEGKIYP
;
A
#
# COMPACT_ATOMS: atom_id res chain seq x y z
N MET A 1 -28.64 -2.80 70.20
CA MET A 1 -27.23 -2.37 70.31
C MET A 1 -26.52 -2.81 69.04
N ASN A 2 -26.14 -1.88 68.17
CA ASN A 2 -24.99 -1.96 67.25
C ASN A 2 -24.93 -0.66 66.44
N LYS A 3 -24.01 0.22 66.84
CA LYS A 3 -23.58 1.40 66.09
C LYS A 3 -22.49 0.95 65.11
N MET A 4 -22.65 1.19 63.81
CA MET A 4 -21.56 1.10 62.82
C MET A 4 -21.67 2.27 61.83
N LYS A 5 -20.75 3.24 61.98
CA LYS A 5 -19.69 3.66 61.03
C LYS A 5 -20.19 4.59 59.91
N LYS A 6 -20.00 5.92 60.00
CA LYS A 6 -18.80 6.74 59.70
C LYS A 6 -18.36 6.72 58.22
N ILE A 7 -18.17 7.93 57.68
CA ILE A 7 -17.29 8.36 56.56
C ILE A 7 -17.90 8.08 55.17
N GLY A 8 -18.31 9.06 54.36
CA GLY A 8 -17.55 10.23 53.91
C GLY A 8 -16.85 9.86 52.60
N LEU A 9 -17.44 10.17 51.44
CA LEU A 9 -16.75 9.97 50.16
C LEU A 9 -17.05 11.09 49.18
N THR A 10 -16.34 12.20 49.41
CA THR A 10 -16.04 13.23 48.43
C THR A 10 -14.97 12.71 47.48
N VAL A 11 -15.31 12.12 46.33
CA VAL A 11 -14.38 12.05 45.17
C VAL A 11 -15.18 11.93 43.87
N PHE A 12 -15.71 13.05 43.36
CA PHE A 12 -16.22 13.13 41.98
C PHE A 12 -15.24 13.82 41.02
N ALA A 13 -13.97 14.03 41.44
CA ALA A 13 -13.00 14.82 40.71
C ALA A 13 -11.78 14.03 40.18
N ALA A 14 -11.93 12.72 39.92
CA ALA A 14 -10.84 11.90 39.36
C ALA A 14 -11.18 11.26 37.99
N LEU A 15 -12.37 11.53 37.43
CA LEU A 15 -12.80 10.95 36.15
C LEU A 15 -12.70 11.91 34.96
N ALA A 16 -12.02 13.06 35.13
CA ALA A 16 -11.91 14.09 34.10
C ALA A 16 -10.50 14.22 33.49
N ILE A 17 -9.52 13.44 33.94
CA ILE A 17 -8.11 13.57 33.49
C ILE A 17 -7.66 12.40 32.60
N SER A 18 -8.43 11.30 32.51
CA SER A 18 -8.04 10.13 31.71
C SER A 18 -8.38 10.23 30.21
N LEU A 19 -9.06 11.29 29.75
CA LEU A 19 -9.52 11.39 28.36
C LEU A 19 -8.66 12.24 27.40
N MET A 20 -7.53 12.81 27.87
CA MET A 20 -6.63 13.61 27.02
C MET A 20 -5.30 12.93 26.70
N GLY A 21 -5.15 11.67 27.10
CA GLY A 21 -3.85 11.00 27.15
C GLY A 21 -3.58 9.96 26.07
N GLN A 22 -4.28 9.95 24.91
CA GLN A 22 -3.94 9.07 23.79
C GLN A 22 -4.30 9.67 22.43
N VAL A 23 -3.74 10.83 22.08
CA VAL A 23 -3.32 11.02 20.67
C VAL A 23 -2.03 10.22 20.55
N ALA A 24 -2.22 8.92 20.28
CA ALA A 24 -1.15 8.01 20.00
C ALA A 24 -0.24 8.61 18.92
N PHE A 25 1.07 8.46 19.13
CA PHE A 25 2.07 8.56 18.10
C PHE A 25 1.69 7.65 16.92
N ALA A 26 0.89 8.15 15.98
CA ALA A 26 0.74 7.61 14.63
C ALA A 26 1.60 8.45 13.69
N GLY A 27 2.88 8.61 14.05
CA GLY A 27 3.94 9.10 13.18
C GLY A 27 4.58 7.97 12.36
N THR A 28 3.97 6.78 12.33
CA THR A 28 4.20 5.81 11.28
C THR A 28 3.57 6.38 10.02
N LEU A 29 4.40 7.00 9.19
CA LEU A 29 4.03 7.46 7.84
C LEU A 29 3.32 6.30 7.13
N ALA A 30 1.99 6.35 7.07
CA ALA A 30 1.21 5.38 6.32
C ALA A 30 1.76 5.38 4.89
N GLN A 31 2.16 4.21 4.39
CA GLN A 31 2.76 4.09 3.07
C GLN A 31 1.82 4.71 2.03
N GLU A 32 2.31 5.73 1.32
CA GLU A 32 1.54 6.34 0.25
C GLU A 32 1.42 5.35 -0.90
N ALA A 33 0.21 5.25 -1.46
CA ALA A 33 -0.04 4.40 -2.61
C ALA A 33 0.27 5.12 -3.92
N ILE A 34 0.94 4.42 -4.82
CA ILE A 34 1.06 4.80 -6.23
C ILE A 34 -0.28 4.51 -6.91
N LYS A 35 -1.04 5.55 -7.24
CA LYS A 35 -2.30 5.42 -8.00
C LYS A 35 -1.99 5.33 -9.49
N TYR A 36 -2.72 4.49 -10.21
CA TYR A 36 -2.60 4.38 -11.66
C TYR A 36 -3.97 4.27 -12.33
N ASN A 37 -4.06 4.86 -13.51
CA ASN A 37 -5.16 4.71 -14.46
C ASN A 37 -4.55 4.82 -15.85
N PHE A 38 -4.45 3.69 -16.54
CA PHE A 38 -3.76 3.58 -17.82
C PHE A 38 -4.63 2.95 -18.88
N LYS A 39 -4.39 3.38 -20.13
CA LYS A 39 -4.68 2.59 -21.32
C LYS A 39 -3.37 1.94 -21.78
N LEU A 40 -3.11 0.72 -21.30
CA LEU A 40 -1.93 -0.02 -21.70
C LEU A 40 -2.03 -0.40 -23.19
N PRO A 41 -0.98 -0.16 -23.99
CA PRO A 41 -0.94 -0.62 -25.37
C PRO A 41 -0.82 -2.16 -25.42
N ALA A 42 -1.17 -2.78 -26.56
CA ALA A 42 -0.97 -4.22 -26.76
C ALA A 42 0.52 -4.62 -26.70
N THR A 43 1.40 -3.68 -27.06
CA THR A 43 2.86 -3.83 -27.03
C THR A 43 3.50 -2.61 -26.40
N GLY A 44 4.50 -2.80 -25.55
CA GLY A 44 5.19 -1.74 -24.82
C GLY A 44 4.82 -1.73 -23.34
N SER A 45 5.24 -0.68 -22.64
CA SER A 45 5.00 -0.54 -21.20
C SER A 45 4.75 0.92 -20.83
N LEU A 46 4.05 1.13 -19.72
CA LEU A 46 3.86 2.45 -19.12
C LEU A 46 4.44 2.45 -17.70
N ASN A 47 5.00 3.59 -17.31
CA ASN A 47 5.50 3.81 -15.96
C ASN A 47 4.47 4.61 -15.16
N THR A 48 4.34 4.30 -13.87
CA THR A 48 3.59 5.10 -12.92
C THR A 48 4.36 6.36 -12.51
N GLY A 49 3.67 7.21 -11.75
CA GLY A 49 4.36 8.14 -10.86
C GLY A 49 5.18 7.39 -9.80
N VAL A 50 5.92 8.16 -9.01
CA VAL A 50 6.74 7.62 -7.92
C VAL A 50 6.23 8.11 -6.58
N VAL A 51 6.43 7.32 -5.54
CA VAL A 51 6.24 7.70 -4.13
C VAL A 51 7.46 7.31 -3.33
N VAL A 52 7.62 7.88 -2.14
CA VAL A 52 8.67 7.47 -1.21
C VAL A 52 8.22 6.20 -0.49
N LYS A 53 9.02 5.13 -0.54
CA LYS A 53 8.81 3.94 0.29
C LYS A 53 9.22 4.23 1.73
N THR A 54 8.29 4.23 2.67
CA THR A 54 8.54 4.60 4.08
C THR A 54 8.65 3.39 5.01
N ASN A 55 8.07 2.25 4.60
CA ASN A 55 8.14 0.97 5.33
C ASN A 55 9.40 0.17 4.92
N THR A 56 9.53 -1.03 5.50
CA THR A 56 10.58 -2.01 5.16
C THR A 56 9.96 -3.30 4.65
N ASP A 57 8.77 -3.24 4.04
CA ASP A 57 8.11 -4.46 3.57
C ASP A 57 8.89 -5.05 2.39
N SER A 58 9.01 -6.38 2.35
CA SER A 58 9.72 -7.16 1.30
C SER A 58 8.96 -7.23 -0.02
N TYR A 59 7.77 -6.66 -0.09
CA TYR A 59 6.91 -6.73 -1.26
C TYR A 59 6.15 -5.42 -1.44
N ALA A 60 5.70 -5.20 -2.68
CA ALA A 60 4.71 -4.19 -3.00
C ALA A 60 3.36 -4.88 -3.24
N GLU A 61 2.31 -4.42 -2.57
CA GLU A 61 0.94 -4.91 -2.78
C GLU A 61 0.24 -4.07 -3.83
N ASN A 62 -0.32 -4.69 -4.86
CA ASN A 62 -1.09 -4.04 -5.91
C ASN A 62 -2.56 -4.45 -5.80
N TYR A 63 -3.42 -3.46 -5.54
CA TYR A 63 -4.86 -3.59 -5.62
C TYR A 63 -5.36 -3.09 -6.97
N VAL A 64 -5.88 -4.01 -7.78
CA VAL A 64 -6.46 -3.76 -9.10
C VAL A 64 -7.97 -3.57 -8.94
N SER A 65 -8.46 -2.36 -9.19
CA SER A 65 -9.90 -2.03 -9.09
C SER A 65 -10.64 -2.21 -10.40
N TYR A 66 -9.95 -2.12 -11.54
CA TYR A 66 -10.57 -2.27 -12.86
C TYR A 66 -9.60 -2.88 -13.87
N LEU A 67 -10.12 -3.79 -14.68
CA LEU A 67 -9.43 -4.37 -15.84
C LEU A 67 -10.42 -4.38 -17.02
N GLY A 68 -10.13 -3.62 -18.06
CA GLY A 68 -11.07 -3.31 -19.13
C GLY A 68 -11.41 -4.46 -20.07
N TRP A 69 -10.66 -5.56 -20.03
CA TRP A 69 -10.93 -6.74 -20.84
C TRP A 69 -10.69 -8.00 -20.00
N ALA A 70 -11.74 -8.78 -19.81
CA ALA A 70 -11.67 -10.00 -19.03
C ALA A 70 -10.74 -11.02 -19.70
N GLY A 71 -9.82 -11.60 -18.92
CA GLY A 71 -8.85 -12.58 -19.41
C GLY A 71 -7.55 -11.98 -19.97
N SER A 72 -7.40 -10.66 -20.00
CA SER A 72 -6.09 -10.03 -20.28
C SER A 72 -5.15 -10.21 -19.09
N GLY A 73 -3.93 -10.68 -19.35
CA GLY A 73 -2.85 -10.68 -18.37
C GLY A 73 -2.05 -9.38 -18.43
N ILE A 74 -1.73 -8.83 -17.26
CA ILE A 74 -0.91 -7.64 -17.09
C ILE A 74 0.28 -8.00 -16.20
N ASP A 75 1.48 -7.74 -16.71
CA ASP A 75 2.71 -7.83 -15.93
C ASP A 75 3.02 -6.48 -15.29
N PHE A 76 3.49 -6.49 -14.04
CA PHE A 76 4.02 -5.31 -13.37
C PHE A 76 5.26 -5.62 -12.53
N TRP A 77 6.10 -4.61 -12.33
CA TRP A 77 7.25 -4.69 -11.44
C TRP A 77 7.59 -3.30 -10.89
N MET A 78 8.23 -3.28 -9.72
CA MET A 78 8.68 -2.06 -9.05
C MET A 78 9.99 -1.56 -9.64
N THR A 79 10.16 -0.25 -9.66
CA THR A 79 11.33 0.43 -10.22
C THR A 79 11.87 1.51 -9.30
N HIS A 80 13.20 1.67 -9.29
CA HIS A 80 13.91 2.77 -8.65
C HIS A 80 14.95 3.28 -9.64
N ASN A 81 14.96 4.60 -9.91
CA ASN A 81 15.85 5.22 -10.90
C ASN A 81 15.86 4.50 -12.26
N GLY A 82 14.68 4.05 -12.72
CA GLY A 82 14.51 3.33 -13.98
C GLY A 82 14.98 1.87 -13.98
N SER A 83 15.58 1.38 -12.89
CA SER A 83 15.99 -0.02 -12.74
C SER A 83 14.90 -0.83 -12.04
N ARG A 84 14.69 -2.07 -12.49
CA ARG A 84 13.78 -3.01 -11.82
C ARG A 84 14.35 -3.42 -10.46
N VAL A 85 13.53 -3.33 -9.42
CA VAL A 85 13.90 -3.68 -8.03
C VAL A 85 13.02 -4.76 -7.40
N SER A 86 12.04 -5.28 -8.13
CA SER A 86 11.23 -6.45 -7.74
C SER A 86 11.25 -7.54 -8.81
N GLU A 87 10.73 -8.70 -8.45
CA GLU A 87 10.28 -9.69 -9.42
C GLU A 87 9.13 -9.13 -10.28
N ILE A 88 8.91 -9.76 -11.43
CA ILE A 88 7.72 -9.50 -12.25
C ILE A 88 6.56 -10.28 -11.66
N ALA A 89 5.49 -9.57 -11.33
CA ALA A 89 4.23 -10.16 -10.93
C ALA A 89 3.19 -9.98 -12.04
N ASN A 90 2.20 -10.87 -12.07
CA ASN A 90 1.16 -10.89 -13.08
C ASN A 90 -0.23 -10.90 -12.42
N PHE A 91 -1.21 -10.33 -13.11
CA PHE A 91 -2.62 -10.46 -12.78
C PHE A 91 -3.47 -10.49 -14.04
N ALA A 92 -4.58 -11.23 -13.99
CA ALA A 92 -5.55 -11.36 -15.10
C ALA A 92 -6.98 -10.99 -14.70
N GLY A 93 -7.14 -10.29 -13.57
CA GLY A 93 -8.41 -9.89 -12.99
C GLY A 93 -8.24 -8.78 -11.96
N THR A 94 -9.34 -8.37 -11.35
CA THR A 94 -9.35 -7.43 -10.22
C THR A 94 -8.97 -8.13 -8.91
N GLY A 95 -8.57 -7.36 -7.91
CA GLY A 95 -8.15 -7.86 -6.60
C GLY A 95 -6.69 -7.58 -6.27
N ASN A 96 -6.15 -8.32 -5.32
CA ASN A 96 -4.79 -8.11 -4.83
C ASN A 96 -3.81 -9.03 -5.55
N THR A 97 -2.67 -8.48 -5.92
CA THR A 97 -1.48 -9.20 -6.37
C THR A 97 -0.26 -8.54 -5.72
N ARG A 98 0.91 -9.19 -5.75
CA ARG A 98 2.11 -8.64 -5.10
C ARG A 98 3.35 -8.89 -5.94
N ALA A 99 4.33 -8.00 -5.81
CA ALA A 99 5.66 -8.16 -6.37
C ALA A 99 6.71 -8.12 -5.25
N ASP A 100 7.49 -9.20 -5.11
CA ASP A 100 8.51 -9.33 -4.08
C ASP A 100 9.79 -8.58 -4.51
N TYR A 101 10.39 -7.80 -3.62
CA TYR A 101 11.62 -7.05 -3.88
C TYR A 101 12.83 -7.99 -3.98
N ILE A 102 13.67 -7.76 -4.98
CA ILE A 102 14.95 -8.48 -5.18
C ILE A 102 16.14 -7.70 -4.60
N VAL A 103 15.87 -6.51 -4.08
CA VAL A 103 16.84 -5.63 -3.42
C VAL A 103 16.48 -5.59 -1.93
N SER A 104 17.49 -5.45 -1.07
CA SER A 104 17.29 -5.34 0.38
C SER A 104 16.27 -4.25 0.73
N GLU A 105 15.34 -4.59 1.62
CA GLU A 105 14.30 -3.70 2.16
C GLU A 105 14.89 -2.39 2.72
N THR A 106 16.07 -2.49 3.35
CA THR A 106 16.77 -1.34 3.92
C THR A 106 17.34 -0.39 2.87
N THR A 107 17.69 -0.89 1.69
CA THR A 107 18.21 -0.10 0.57
C THR A 107 17.10 0.75 -0.06
N LEU A 108 15.89 0.20 -0.10
CA LEU A 108 14.73 0.84 -0.72
C LEU A 108 14.00 1.79 0.22
N LYS A 109 14.23 1.71 1.53
CA LYS A 109 13.64 2.62 2.50
C LYS A 109 14.05 4.07 2.23
N ASN A 110 13.08 4.96 2.27
CA ASN A 110 13.18 6.39 1.95
C ASN A 110 13.64 6.68 0.52
N GLN A 111 13.56 5.70 -0.39
CA GLN A 111 13.80 5.90 -1.81
C GLN A 111 12.50 6.16 -2.56
N SER A 112 12.59 6.92 -3.65
CA SER A 112 11.50 7.08 -4.60
C SER A 112 11.36 5.81 -5.44
N ILE A 113 10.17 5.21 -5.39
CA ILE A 113 9.83 3.97 -6.10
C ILE A 113 8.59 4.21 -6.96
N GLY A 114 8.65 3.72 -8.19
CA GLY A 114 7.52 3.64 -9.11
C GLY A 114 7.27 2.20 -9.53
N ALA A 115 6.39 2.00 -10.48
CA ALA A 115 6.16 0.72 -11.13
C ALA A 115 6.13 0.88 -12.65
N THR A 116 6.47 -0.20 -13.35
CA THR A 116 6.23 -0.34 -14.78
C THR A 116 5.18 -1.42 -14.97
N MET A 117 4.25 -1.19 -15.89
CA MET A 117 3.20 -2.13 -16.27
C MET A 117 3.19 -2.34 -17.78
N LYS A 118 2.86 -3.56 -18.21
CA LYS A 118 2.63 -3.90 -19.61
C LYS A 118 1.59 -5.01 -19.72
N THR A 119 0.95 -5.09 -20.88
CA THR A 119 0.24 -6.30 -21.28
C THR A 119 1.23 -7.46 -21.33
N ASP A 120 0.81 -8.62 -20.82
CA ASP A 120 1.60 -9.83 -20.87
C ASP A 120 1.69 -10.41 -22.29
N SER A 121 2.44 -11.49 -22.46
CA SER A 121 2.57 -12.15 -23.76
C SER A 121 1.29 -12.82 -24.29
N SER A 122 0.27 -13.00 -23.45
CA SER A 122 -0.99 -13.62 -23.82
C SER A 122 -2.04 -12.59 -24.27
N THR A 123 -1.79 -11.30 -24.05
CA THR A 123 -2.70 -10.19 -24.31
C THR A 123 -2.34 -9.44 -25.59
N TRP A 124 -3.15 -9.61 -26.63
CA TRP A 124 -2.88 -9.09 -27.99
C TRP A 124 -3.64 -7.81 -28.34
N HIS A 125 -4.14 -7.09 -27.33
CA HIS A 125 -4.91 -5.87 -27.51
C HIS A 125 -4.61 -4.87 -26.39
N ALA A 126 -4.96 -3.61 -26.61
CA ALA A 126 -4.85 -2.60 -25.57
C ALA A 126 -5.82 -2.92 -24.41
N CYS A 127 -5.41 -2.63 -23.18
CA CYS A 127 -6.23 -2.87 -22.00
C CYS A 127 -6.22 -1.65 -21.07
N ASN A 128 -7.40 -1.20 -20.68
CA ASN A 128 -7.51 -0.21 -19.62
C ASN A 128 -7.31 -0.88 -18.27
N VAL A 129 -6.59 -0.25 -17.35
CA VAL A 129 -6.34 -0.79 -16.01
C VAL A 129 -6.28 0.32 -14.99
N GLU A 130 -6.88 0.10 -13.83
CA GLU A 130 -6.88 1.05 -12.71
C GLU A 130 -6.64 0.34 -11.38
N GLY A 131 -5.95 1.04 -10.48
CA GLY A 131 -5.67 0.50 -9.16
C GLY A 131 -4.66 1.33 -8.36
N LYS A 132 -4.09 0.67 -7.35
CA LYS A 132 -3.16 1.27 -6.38
C LYS A 132 -2.07 0.27 -6.02
N ILE A 133 -0.82 0.73 -6.00
CA ILE A 133 0.30 -0.04 -5.47
C ILE A 133 0.75 0.57 -4.14
N TYR A 134 0.89 -0.26 -3.12
CA TYR A 134 1.47 0.06 -1.82
C TYR A 134 2.89 -0.50 -1.81
N PRO A 135 3.92 0.33 -2.10
CA PRO A 135 5.29 -0.14 -2.24
C PRO A 135 5.97 -0.48 -0.92
#